data_AF-A0A0N6ZIE6-F1
#
_entry.id   AF-A0A0N6ZIE6-F1
#
_cell.length_a   1.000
_cell.length_b   1.000
_cell.length_c   1.000
_cell.angle_alpha   90.00
_cell.angle_beta   90.00
_cell.angle_gamma   90.00
#
_symmetry.space_group_name_H-M   'P 1'
#
loop_
_entity.id
_entity.type
_entity.pdbx_description
1 polymer ?
#
loop_
_entity_poly.entity_id
_entity_poly.type
_entity_poly.pdbx_seq_one_letter_code
_entity_poly.pdbx_strand_id
1 'polypeptide(L)'
;MTGWAWAALGLYLVWLVAAFGVRSLVQRRLTGDTGFRGLSGSAGSAAWWAGVLFVVALLGAVAAPLAALAGLPGVVEDASVVYGVGTAITIVGILGTLVAQRAMGTSWRVGVDADERTELVTNGAFAYVRNPIFTAMAFTGLGLTLMVPNAVALIALAALAVAVELQVRVVEEPYLRRTHGDAYVSYARRSGRFVPKVGLINPK
;
A
#
# COMPACT_ATOMS: atom_id res chain seq x y z
N MET A 1 16.53 3.61 21.21
CA MET A 1 16.08 3.29 19.84
C MET A 1 16.01 1.78 19.56
N THR A 2 16.92 0.95 20.08
CA THR A 2 16.99 -0.49 19.77
C THR A 2 15.68 -1.27 19.94
N GLY A 3 14.94 -1.05 21.03
CA GLY A 3 13.64 -1.71 21.26
C GLY A 3 12.59 -1.33 20.20
N TRP A 4 12.53 -0.06 19.80
CA TRP A 4 11.62 0.43 18.76
C TRP A 4 11.95 -0.14 17.38
N ALA A 5 13.24 -0.31 17.07
CA ALA A 5 13.67 -0.93 15.82
C ALA A 5 13.26 -2.41 15.73
N TRP A 6 13.41 -3.17 16.82
CA TRP A 6 12.88 -4.55 16.89
C TRP A 6 11.36 -4.61 16.76
N ALA A 7 10.64 -3.70 17.44
CA ALA A 7 9.19 -3.62 17.33
C ALA A 7 8.73 -3.28 15.90
N ALA A 8 9.37 -2.30 15.25
CA ALA A 8 9.10 -1.92 13.86
C ALA A 8 9.36 -3.09 12.90
N LEU A 9 10.49 -3.78 13.05
CA LEU A 9 10.81 -4.96 12.25
C LEU A 9 9.78 -6.07 12.46
N GLY A 10 9.41 -6.37 13.71
CA GLY A 10 8.41 -7.38 14.04
C GLY A 10 7.03 -7.07 13.43
N LEU A 11 6.54 -5.84 13.61
CA LEU A 11 5.27 -5.39 13.02
C LEU A 11 5.30 -5.45 11.49
N TYR A 12 6.39 -5.02 10.87
CA TYR A 12 6.55 -5.09 9.43
C TYR A 12 6.55 -6.53 8.91
N LEU A 13 7.29 -7.45 9.56
CA LEU A 13 7.32 -8.85 9.16
C LEU A 13 5.95 -9.51 9.31
N VAL A 14 5.24 -9.24 10.42
CA VAL A 14 3.86 -9.71 10.61
C VAL A 14 2.96 -9.19 9.48
N TRP A 15 3.06 -7.90 9.15
CA TRP A 15 2.29 -7.32 8.06
C TRP A 15 2.65 -7.92 6.71
N LEU A 16 3.93 -8.10 6.38
CA LEU A 16 4.39 -8.65 5.11
C LEU A 16 3.87 -10.09 4.93
N VAL A 17 3.98 -10.91 5.97
CA VAL A 17 3.47 -12.29 5.98
C VAL A 17 1.96 -12.30 5.86
N ALA A 18 1.23 -11.46 6.61
CA ALA A 18 -0.23 -11.44 6.57
C ALA A 18 -0.77 -10.91 5.23
N ALA A 19 -0.28 -9.75 4.79
CA ALA A 19 -0.79 -9.02 3.63
C ALA A 19 -0.38 -9.64 2.29
N PHE A 20 0.75 -10.36 2.21
CA PHE A 20 1.20 -10.97 0.97
C PHE A 20 1.26 -12.50 1.06
N GLY A 21 1.89 -13.05 2.09
CA GLY A 21 2.05 -14.51 2.24
C GLY A 21 0.71 -15.23 2.45
N VAL A 22 0.08 -15.00 3.61
CA VAL A 22 -1.21 -15.61 3.97
C VAL A 22 -2.27 -15.21 2.96
N ARG A 23 -2.32 -13.93 2.57
CA ARG A 23 -3.30 -13.47 1.57
C ARG A 23 -3.17 -14.19 0.23
N SER A 24 -1.96 -14.42 -0.27
CA SER A 24 -1.72 -15.15 -1.51
C SER A 24 -2.09 -16.63 -1.39
N LEU A 25 -1.79 -17.26 -0.25
CA LEU A 25 -2.20 -18.65 0.01
C LEU A 25 -3.73 -18.79 0.03
N VAL A 26 -4.44 -17.86 0.68
CA VAL A 26 -5.90 -17.83 0.68
C VAL A 26 -6.44 -17.62 -0.73
N GLN A 27 -5.87 -16.68 -1.51
CA GLN A 27 -6.24 -16.46 -2.90
C GLN A 27 -6.11 -17.75 -3.72
N ARG A 28 -4.94 -18.42 -3.62
CA ARG A 28 -4.65 -19.64 -4.36
C ARG A 28 -5.58 -20.79 -4.01
N ARG A 29 -5.98 -20.90 -2.75
CA ARG A 29 -6.95 -21.92 -2.30
C ARG A 29 -8.36 -21.66 -2.82
N LEU A 30 -8.76 -20.39 -2.95
CA LEU A 30 -10.11 -20.02 -3.39
C LEU A 30 -10.26 -19.94 -4.90
N THR A 31 -9.20 -19.56 -5.63
CA THR A 31 -9.28 -19.27 -7.07
C THR A 31 -8.26 -20.02 -7.92
N GLY A 32 -7.36 -20.81 -7.32
CA GLY A 32 -6.25 -21.46 -8.04
C GLY A 32 -5.10 -20.52 -8.42
N ASP A 33 -5.22 -19.22 -8.13
CA ASP A 33 -4.33 -18.14 -8.57
C ASP A 33 -3.71 -17.40 -7.38
N THR A 34 -2.45 -16.96 -7.46
CA THR A 34 -1.73 -16.33 -6.33
C THR A 34 -2.09 -14.87 -6.09
N GLY A 35 -2.73 -14.22 -7.06
CA GLY A 35 -3.09 -12.81 -7.10
C GLY A 35 -2.00 -11.88 -7.61
N PHE A 36 -0.80 -12.38 -7.96
CA PHE A 36 0.31 -11.53 -8.42
C PHE A 36 0.37 -11.47 -9.96
N ARG A 37 0.54 -10.26 -10.49
CA ARG A 37 0.70 -9.98 -11.93
C ARG A 37 2.08 -9.39 -12.30
N GLY A 38 2.98 -9.25 -11.32
CA GLY A 38 4.31 -8.71 -11.53
C GLY A 38 4.32 -7.20 -11.80
N LEU A 39 5.38 -6.72 -12.45
CA LEU A 39 5.51 -5.31 -12.83
C LEU A 39 4.66 -5.03 -14.07
N SER A 40 3.88 -3.96 -14.05
CA SER A 40 3.05 -3.56 -15.20
C SER A 40 3.84 -2.69 -16.19
N GLY A 41 3.53 -2.79 -17.49
CA GLY A 41 4.10 -1.95 -18.54
C GLY A 41 5.52 -2.32 -18.99
N SER A 42 6.06 -1.59 -19.97
CA SER A 42 7.41 -1.79 -20.49
C SER A 42 8.47 -1.19 -19.56
N ALA A 43 9.69 -1.73 -19.60
CA ALA A 43 10.82 -1.22 -18.83
C ALA A 43 11.02 0.30 -19.05
N GLY A 44 11.17 1.05 -17.96
CA GLY A 44 11.29 2.51 -17.97
C GLY A 44 9.97 3.28 -18.05
N SER A 45 8.83 2.62 -18.29
CA SER A 45 7.52 3.28 -18.24
C SER A 45 7.13 3.64 -16.80
N ALA A 46 6.18 4.58 -16.65
CA ALA A 46 5.65 4.96 -15.33
C ALA A 46 4.99 3.79 -14.59
N ALA A 47 4.33 2.86 -15.31
CA ALA A 47 3.76 1.66 -14.74
C ALA A 47 4.85 0.70 -14.19
N TRP A 48 5.97 0.59 -14.91
CA TRP A 48 7.09 -0.23 -14.47
C TRP A 48 7.74 0.37 -13.22
N TRP A 49 7.95 1.69 -13.21
CA TRP A 49 8.46 2.40 -12.04
C TRP A 49 7.53 2.32 -10.84
N ALA A 50 6.21 2.23 -11.02
CA ALA A 50 5.28 2.00 -9.92
C ALA A 50 5.64 0.72 -9.15
N GLY A 51 5.83 -0.38 -9.87
CA GLY A 51 6.19 -1.66 -9.25
C GLY A 51 7.63 -1.69 -8.73
N VAL A 52 8.60 -1.10 -9.43
CA VAL A 52 10.00 -1.02 -8.94
C VAL A 52 10.08 -0.23 -7.63
N LEU A 53 9.47 0.95 -7.58
CA LEU A 53 9.46 1.78 -6.37
C LEU A 53 8.69 1.10 -5.23
N PHE A 54 7.65 0.31 -5.55
CA PHE A 54 6.96 -0.50 -4.56
C PHE A 54 7.88 -1.57 -3.95
N VAL A 55 8.67 -2.27 -4.76
CA VAL A 55 9.68 -3.24 -4.27
C VAL A 55 10.75 -2.53 -3.44
N VAL A 56 11.25 -1.37 -3.90
CA VAL A 56 12.21 -0.56 -3.14
C VAL A 56 11.63 -0.15 -1.79
N ALA A 57 10.36 0.25 -1.73
CA ALA A 57 9.69 0.58 -0.48
C ALA A 57 9.59 -0.62 0.48
N LEU A 58 9.26 -1.81 -0.04
CA LEU A 58 9.23 -3.04 0.77
C LEU A 58 10.61 -3.38 1.34
N LEU A 59 11.65 -3.38 0.50
CA LEU A 59 13.02 -3.64 0.93
C LEU A 59 13.49 -2.57 1.93
N GLY A 60 13.18 -1.30 1.67
CA GLY A 60 13.48 -0.17 2.54
C GLY A 60 12.82 -0.29 3.92
N ALA A 61 11.60 -0.81 3.99
CA ALA A 61 10.89 -1.02 5.25
C ALA A 61 11.51 -2.11 6.13
N VAL A 62 12.23 -3.08 5.55
CA VAL A 62 13.10 -4.02 6.29
C VAL A 62 14.44 -3.37 6.62
N ALA A 63 15.06 -2.72 5.65
CA ALA A 63 16.39 -2.15 5.79
C ALA A 63 16.45 -1.02 6.82
N ALA A 64 15.38 -0.23 6.97
CA ALA A 64 15.31 0.88 7.92
C ALA A 64 15.50 0.47 9.39
N PRO A 65 14.72 -0.48 9.96
CA PRO A 65 14.96 -0.93 11.32
C PRO A 65 16.28 -1.69 11.46
N LEU A 66 16.72 -2.45 10.44
CA LEU A 66 18.04 -3.10 10.47
C LEU A 66 19.19 -2.08 10.51
N ALA A 67 19.09 -1.00 9.75
CA ALA A 67 20.07 0.09 9.76
C ALA A 67 20.09 0.79 11.13
N ALA A 68 18.92 1.01 11.75
CA ALA A 68 18.85 1.54 13.11
C ALA A 68 19.51 0.60 14.14
N LEU A 69 19.31 -0.72 14.01
CA LEU A 69 19.97 -1.74 14.84
C LEU A 69 21.49 -1.78 14.61
N ALA A 70 21.95 -1.48 13.39
CA ALA A 70 23.36 -1.36 13.03
C ALA A 70 23.98 -0.01 13.43
N GLY A 71 23.23 0.89 14.09
CA GLY A 71 23.73 2.16 14.60
C GLY A 71 23.58 3.36 13.66
N LEU A 72 22.82 3.24 12.56
CA LEU A 72 22.48 4.40 11.74
C LEU A 72 21.66 5.40 12.58
N PRO A 73 22.10 6.67 12.70
CA PRO A 73 21.39 7.65 13.51
C PRO A 73 20.03 7.99 12.92
N GLY A 74 19.08 8.27 13.80
CA GLY A 74 17.80 8.88 13.43
C GLY A 74 17.97 10.35 13.07
N VAL A 75 17.02 10.90 12.33
CA VAL A 75 16.91 12.33 12.03
C VAL A 75 16.23 13.13 13.16
N VAL A 76 15.65 12.43 14.14
CA VAL A 76 15.05 13.03 15.34
C VAL A 76 15.59 12.31 16.58
N GLU A 77 16.14 13.08 17.52
CA GLU A 77 16.64 12.59 18.81
C GLU A 77 15.52 12.59 19.88
N ASP A 78 15.58 11.65 20.83
CA ASP A 78 14.71 11.57 22.02
C ASP A 78 13.19 11.68 21.80
N ALA A 79 12.70 11.04 20.74
CA ALA A 79 11.31 11.15 20.30
C ALA A 79 10.43 9.96 20.72
N SER A 80 10.43 9.56 22.00
CA SER A 80 9.66 8.38 22.48
C SER A 80 8.16 8.47 22.17
N VAL A 81 7.58 9.67 22.28
CA VAL A 81 6.19 9.95 21.91
C VAL A 81 5.96 9.71 20.41
N VAL A 82 6.90 10.15 19.56
CA VAL A 82 6.82 9.93 18.11
C VAL A 82 6.85 8.44 17.78
N TYR A 83 7.69 7.66 18.47
CA TYR A 83 7.76 6.22 18.27
C TYR A 83 6.47 5.51 18.71
N GLY A 84 5.88 5.95 19.83
CA GLY A 84 4.59 5.45 20.32
C GLY A 84 3.43 5.77 19.35
N VAL A 85 3.38 7.01 18.85
CA VAL A 85 2.41 7.41 17.81
C VAL A 85 2.63 6.63 16.52
N GLY A 86 3.88 6.46 16.10
CA GLY A 86 4.26 5.63 14.95
C GLY A 86 3.75 4.20 15.07
N THR A 87 3.88 3.60 16.26
CA THR A 87 3.36 2.25 16.55
C THR A 87 1.85 2.18 16.38
N ALA A 88 1.11 3.14 16.93
CA ALA A 88 -0.35 3.19 16.79
C ALA A 88 -0.77 3.36 15.31
N ILE A 89 -0.11 4.25 14.57
CA ILE A 89 -0.35 4.46 13.14
C ILE A 89 -0.04 3.19 12.33
N THR A 90 1.06 2.50 12.63
CA THR A 90 1.41 1.22 11.99
C THR A 90 0.34 0.18 12.23
N ILE A 91 -0.11 -0.01 13.47
CA ILE A 91 -1.17 -0.99 13.78
C ILE A 91 -2.46 -0.67 13.02
N VAL A 92 -2.88 0.61 13.00
CA VAL A 92 -4.06 1.04 12.24
C VAL A 92 -3.89 0.76 10.75
N GLY A 93 -2.72 1.06 10.17
CA GLY A 93 -2.41 0.76 8.77
C GLY A 93 -2.42 -0.75 8.45
N ILE A 94 -1.88 -1.58 9.33
CA ILE A 94 -1.90 -3.04 9.20
C ILE A 94 -3.34 -3.55 9.20
N LEU A 95 -4.13 -3.18 10.20
CA LEU A 95 -5.54 -3.59 10.31
C LEU A 95 -6.34 -3.09 9.11
N GLY A 96 -6.14 -1.85 8.69
CA GLY A 96 -6.76 -1.27 7.51
C GLY A 96 -6.42 -2.03 6.22
N THR A 97 -5.18 -2.50 6.07
CA THR A 97 -4.73 -3.29 4.93
C THR A 97 -5.51 -4.61 4.87
N LEU A 98 -5.60 -5.32 6.01
CA LEU A 98 -6.30 -6.61 6.09
C LEU A 98 -7.81 -6.46 5.90
N VAL A 99 -8.42 -5.38 6.42
CA VAL A 99 -9.84 -5.06 6.19
C VAL A 99 -10.10 -4.76 4.72
N ALA A 100 -9.26 -3.96 4.06
CA ALA A 100 -9.39 -3.66 2.64
C ALA A 100 -9.25 -4.94 1.79
N GLN A 101 -8.28 -5.81 2.10
CA GLN A 101 -8.09 -7.09 1.41
C GLN A 101 -9.27 -8.05 1.57
N ARG A 102 -9.89 -8.09 2.77
CA ARG A 102 -11.11 -8.87 2.99
C ARG A 102 -12.27 -8.31 2.17
N ALA A 103 -12.44 -6.99 2.14
CA ALA A 103 -13.49 -6.35 1.36
C ALA A 103 -13.32 -6.58 -0.16
N MET A 104 -12.09 -6.70 -0.65
CA MET A 104 -11.84 -7.07 -2.07
C MET A 104 -12.18 -8.51 -2.40
N GLY A 105 -12.23 -9.43 -1.42
CA GLY A 105 -12.53 -10.83 -1.66
C GLY A 105 -11.63 -11.44 -2.73
N THR A 106 -12.19 -12.26 -3.62
CA THR A 106 -11.47 -12.94 -4.71
C THR A 106 -10.95 -11.99 -5.80
N SER A 107 -11.35 -10.72 -5.79
CA SER A 107 -10.91 -9.68 -6.74
C SER A 107 -9.57 -9.04 -6.39
N TRP A 108 -9.00 -9.33 -5.21
CA TRP A 108 -7.69 -8.78 -4.81
C TRP A 108 -6.57 -9.24 -5.75
N ARG A 109 -5.81 -8.28 -6.30
CA ARG A 109 -4.62 -8.53 -7.10
C ARG A 109 -3.49 -7.58 -6.69
N VAL A 110 -2.25 -7.99 -6.92
CA VAL A 110 -1.06 -7.14 -6.88
C VAL A 110 -0.58 -6.94 -8.31
N GLY A 111 -0.72 -5.70 -8.80
CA GLY A 111 -0.58 -5.37 -10.20
C GLY A 111 -1.89 -5.54 -10.98
N VAL A 112 -1.87 -5.15 -12.25
CA VAL A 112 -3.01 -5.24 -13.15
C VAL A 112 -2.62 -6.06 -14.37
N ASP A 113 -3.48 -7.01 -14.71
CA ASP A 113 -3.51 -7.65 -16.02
C ASP A 113 -4.62 -7.01 -16.86
N ALA A 114 -4.27 -6.56 -18.06
CA ALA A 114 -5.20 -5.82 -18.93
C ALA A 114 -6.29 -6.73 -19.51
N ASP A 115 -6.04 -8.03 -19.60
CA ASP A 115 -6.97 -9.02 -20.16
C ASP A 115 -7.93 -9.58 -19.10
N GLU A 116 -7.67 -9.30 -17.81
CA GLU A 116 -8.54 -9.70 -16.72
C GLU A 116 -9.70 -8.72 -16.50
N ARG A 117 -10.88 -9.25 -16.20
CA ARG A 117 -12.04 -8.46 -15.78
C ARG A 117 -12.36 -8.74 -14.32
N THR A 118 -11.87 -7.87 -13.44
CA THR A 118 -12.17 -7.91 -12.00
C THR A 118 -13.53 -7.30 -11.70
N GLU A 119 -14.12 -7.63 -10.55
CA GLU A 119 -15.36 -6.97 -10.10
C GLU A 119 -15.08 -5.57 -9.54
N LEU A 120 -16.00 -4.64 -9.80
CA LEU A 120 -15.92 -3.29 -9.23
C LEU A 120 -16.48 -3.28 -7.80
N VAL A 121 -15.58 -3.37 -6.81
CA VAL A 121 -15.95 -3.31 -5.40
C VAL A 121 -16.24 -1.87 -4.97
N THR A 122 -17.46 -1.60 -4.50
CA THR A 122 -17.93 -0.25 -4.13
C THR A 122 -18.55 -0.15 -2.73
N ASN A 123 -18.56 -1.24 -1.96
CA ASN A 123 -19.18 -1.32 -0.64
C ASN A 123 -18.16 -1.16 0.50
N GLY A 124 -18.64 -0.86 1.72
CA GLY A 124 -17.78 -0.70 2.89
C GLY A 124 -16.81 0.48 2.74
N ALA A 125 -15.52 0.27 3.00
CA ALA A 125 -14.50 1.32 2.85
C ALA A 125 -14.44 1.91 1.42
N PHE A 126 -14.73 1.08 0.41
CA PHE A 126 -14.75 1.48 -0.99
C PHE A 126 -15.83 2.54 -1.29
N ALA A 127 -16.91 2.59 -0.50
CA ALA A 127 -17.97 3.59 -0.67
C ALA A 127 -17.50 5.03 -0.38
N TYR A 128 -16.38 5.19 0.33
CA TYR A 128 -15.82 6.51 0.69
C TYR A 128 -14.49 6.80 -0.01
N VAL A 129 -13.64 5.78 -0.15
CA VAL A 129 -12.30 5.86 -0.72
C VAL A 129 -12.12 4.74 -1.73
N ARG A 130 -11.75 5.06 -2.96
CA ARG A 130 -11.63 4.04 -4.02
C ARG A 130 -10.36 3.20 -3.99
N ASN A 131 -9.33 3.66 -3.28
CA ASN A 131 -8.06 2.93 -3.08
C ASN A 131 -7.72 2.71 -1.59
N PRO A 132 -8.61 2.10 -0.78
CA PRO A 132 -8.44 2.06 0.67
C PRO A 132 -7.24 1.22 1.12
N ILE A 133 -6.85 0.20 0.34
CA ILE A 133 -5.65 -0.59 0.63
C ILE A 133 -4.38 0.25 0.56
N PHE A 134 -4.26 1.12 -0.45
CA PHE A 134 -3.09 1.97 -0.61
C PHE A 134 -3.03 3.05 0.46
N THR A 135 -4.17 3.58 0.89
CA THR A 135 -4.25 4.45 2.06
C THR A 135 -3.74 3.73 3.31
N ALA A 136 -4.20 2.50 3.55
CA ALA A 136 -3.75 1.73 4.71
C ALA A 136 -2.26 1.38 4.64
N MET A 137 -1.74 1.06 3.46
CA MET A 137 -0.30 0.84 3.22
C MET A 137 0.52 2.11 3.49
N ALA A 138 0.03 3.28 3.07
CA ALA A 138 0.67 4.55 3.34
C ALA A 138 0.72 4.85 4.86
N PHE A 139 -0.33 4.50 5.61
CA PHE A 139 -0.34 4.58 7.07
C PHE A 139 0.68 3.61 7.68
N THR A 140 0.74 2.35 7.23
CA THR A 140 1.76 1.40 7.68
C THR A 140 3.17 1.94 7.45
N GLY A 141 3.45 2.44 6.24
CA GLY A 141 4.74 3.03 5.89
C GLY A 141 5.08 4.25 6.75
N LEU A 142 4.15 5.19 6.90
CA LEU A 142 4.33 6.37 7.73
C LEU A 142 4.61 6.00 9.18
N GLY A 143 3.82 5.09 9.76
CA GLY A 143 4.02 4.65 11.14
C GLY A 143 5.38 3.99 11.36
N LEU A 144 5.82 3.14 10.42
CA LEU A 144 7.14 2.51 10.49
C LEU A 144 8.27 3.54 10.39
N THR A 145 8.14 4.53 9.50
CA THR A 145 9.08 5.65 9.43
C THR A 145 9.13 6.44 10.72
N LEU A 146 7.99 6.67 11.39
CA LEU A 146 7.97 7.36 12.67
C LEU A 146 8.59 6.52 13.79
N MET A 147 8.51 5.19 13.75
CA MET A 147 9.15 4.31 14.75
C MET A 147 10.69 4.27 14.61
N VAL A 148 11.20 4.39 13.39
CA VAL A 148 12.65 4.39 13.08
C VAL A 148 12.98 5.52 12.09
N PRO A 149 12.91 6.80 12.50
CA PRO A 149 12.99 7.94 11.59
C PRO A 149 14.44 8.17 11.16
N ASN A 150 14.96 7.34 10.26
CA ASN A 150 16.27 7.49 9.64
C ASN A 150 16.13 7.70 8.12
N ALA A 151 17.24 8.03 7.46
CA ALA A 151 17.25 8.34 6.03
C ALA A 151 16.67 7.20 5.17
N VAL A 152 16.94 5.94 5.53
CA VAL A 152 16.43 4.76 4.82
C VAL A 152 14.91 4.69 4.92
N ALA A 153 14.35 4.93 6.11
CA ALA A 153 12.91 4.93 6.32
C ALA A 153 12.19 6.05 5.57
N LEU A 154 12.81 7.24 5.49
CA LEU A 154 12.27 8.38 4.74
C LEU A 154 12.29 8.11 3.22
N ILE A 155 13.39 7.54 2.70
CA ILE A 155 13.48 7.14 1.29
C ILE A 155 12.45 6.06 0.98
N ALA A 156 12.28 5.06 1.86
CA ALA A 156 11.28 4.01 1.68
C ALA A 156 9.85 4.56 1.64
N LEU A 157 9.53 5.52 2.52
CA LEU A 157 8.22 6.19 2.54
C LEU A 157 7.99 7.02 1.27
N ALA A 158 8.99 7.78 0.83
CA ALA A 158 8.90 8.55 -0.40
C ALA A 158 8.71 7.63 -1.62
N ALA A 159 9.48 6.54 -1.70
CA ALA A 159 9.33 5.51 -2.73
C ALA A 159 7.92 4.91 -2.72
N LEU A 160 7.37 4.59 -1.54
CA LEU A 160 6.01 4.09 -1.40
C LEU A 160 4.97 5.09 -1.90
N ALA A 161 5.09 6.36 -1.50
CA ALA A 161 4.15 7.40 -1.91
C ALA A 161 4.13 7.59 -3.43
N VAL A 162 5.30 7.64 -4.06
CA VAL A 162 5.40 7.73 -5.52
C VAL A 162 4.90 6.46 -6.20
N ALA A 163 5.25 5.28 -5.68
CA ALA A 163 4.78 4.00 -6.21
C ALA A 163 3.25 3.92 -6.22
N VAL A 164 2.62 4.27 -5.10
CA VAL A 164 1.16 4.28 -4.93
C VAL A 164 0.49 5.25 -5.89
N GLU A 165 1.03 6.47 -6.02
CA GLU A 165 0.47 7.47 -6.93
C GLU A 165 0.56 7.02 -8.39
N LEU A 166 1.69 6.46 -8.81
CA LEU A 166 1.85 5.90 -10.15
C LEU A 166 0.95 4.69 -10.38
N GLN A 167 0.93 3.75 -9.43
CA GLN A 167 0.12 2.54 -9.50
C GLN A 167 -1.37 2.89 -9.67
N VAL A 168 -1.88 3.81 -8.86
CA VAL A 168 -3.28 4.21 -8.95
C VAL A 168 -3.55 4.99 -10.24
N ARG A 169 -2.82 6.08 -10.50
CA ARG A 169 -3.20 7.01 -11.58
C ARG A 169 -2.88 6.50 -12.97
N VAL A 170 -1.81 5.72 -13.11
CA VAL A 170 -1.30 5.28 -14.42
C VAL A 170 -1.74 3.86 -14.74
N VAL A 171 -1.94 3.01 -13.72
CA VAL A 171 -2.26 1.60 -13.90
C VAL A 171 -3.71 1.31 -13.58
N GLU A 172 -4.13 1.48 -12.33
CA GLU A 172 -5.43 0.98 -11.85
C GLU A 172 -6.62 1.80 -12.33
N GLU A 173 -6.60 3.12 -12.18
CA GLU A 173 -7.75 3.94 -12.59
C GLU A 173 -8.01 3.91 -14.10
N PRO A 174 -6.98 3.95 -14.97
CA PRO A 174 -7.17 3.74 -16.40
C PRO A 174 -7.72 2.35 -16.72
N TYR A 175 -7.25 1.31 -16.04
CA TYR A 175 -7.79 -0.05 -16.18
C TYR A 175 -9.26 -0.11 -15.76
N LEU A 176 -9.60 0.33 -14.55
CA LEU A 176 -10.98 0.31 -14.03
C LEU A 176 -11.92 1.13 -14.92
N ARG A 177 -11.46 2.27 -15.45
CA ARG A 177 -12.24 3.07 -16.41
C ARG A 177 -12.48 2.32 -17.73
N ARG A 178 -11.47 1.65 -18.29
CA ARG A 178 -11.64 0.84 -19.51
C ARG A 178 -12.58 -0.36 -19.28
N THR A 179 -12.43 -1.03 -18.14
CA THR A 179 -13.13 -2.29 -17.82
C THR A 179 -14.60 -2.07 -17.41
N HIS A 180 -14.91 -0.95 -16.74
CA HIS A 180 -16.24 -0.68 -16.17
C HIS A 180 -16.95 0.56 -16.72
N GLY A 181 -16.27 1.38 -17.54
CA GLY A 181 -16.87 2.55 -18.19
C GLY A 181 -17.58 3.50 -17.21
N ASP A 182 -18.84 3.81 -17.50
CA ASP A 182 -19.65 4.77 -16.75
C ASP A 182 -19.94 4.36 -15.30
N ALA A 183 -19.93 3.05 -15.01
CA ALA A 183 -20.10 2.58 -13.64
C ALA A 183 -18.94 3.05 -12.75
N TYR A 184 -17.70 2.95 -13.26
CA TYR A 184 -16.52 3.45 -12.54
C TYR A 184 -16.51 4.97 -12.43
N VAL A 185 -16.91 5.70 -13.49
CA VAL A 185 -16.98 7.16 -13.46
C VAL A 185 -18.01 7.63 -12.41
N SER A 186 -19.18 7.00 -12.38
CA SER A 186 -20.24 7.31 -11.40
C SER A 186 -19.80 7.02 -9.96
N TYR A 187 -19.05 5.95 -9.76
CA TYR A 187 -18.43 5.59 -8.50
C TYR A 187 -17.38 6.64 -8.06
N ALA A 188 -16.43 6.98 -8.94
CA ALA A 188 -15.33 7.90 -8.66
C ALA A 188 -15.76 9.37 -8.46
N ARG A 189 -17.01 9.72 -8.77
CA ARG A 189 -17.64 11.00 -8.41
C ARG A 189 -18.00 11.12 -6.93
N ARG A 190 -18.19 9.99 -6.24
CA ARG A 190 -18.66 9.95 -4.85
C ARG A 190 -17.58 9.48 -3.88
N SER A 191 -16.64 8.66 -4.36
CA SER A 191 -15.51 8.12 -3.59
C SER A 191 -14.20 8.84 -3.90
N GLY A 192 -13.56 9.38 -2.85
CA GLY A 192 -12.25 10.03 -2.96
C GLY A 192 -11.14 9.03 -3.31
N ARG A 193 -10.02 9.49 -3.86
CA ARG A 193 -8.93 8.60 -4.34
C ARG A 193 -8.29 7.82 -3.19
N PHE A 194 -7.74 8.54 -2.21
CA PHE A 194 -7.04 7.98 -1.04
C PHE A 194 -7.67 8.40 0.28
N VAL A 195 -8.33 9.55 0.32
CA VAL A 195 -9.07 10.04 1.49
C VAL A 195 -10.46 10.50 1.05
N PRO A 196 -11.47 10.46 1.93
CA PRO A 196 -12.84 10.82 1.56
C PRO A 196 -12.92 12.20 0.90
N LYS A 197 -13.74 12.31 -0.15
CA LYS A 197 -14.04 13.56 -0.88
C LYS A 197 -12.86 14.24 -1.61
N VAL A 198 -11.63 13.72 -1.56
CA VAL A 198 -10.48 14.29 -2.27
C VAL A 198 -10.16 13.48 -3.53
N GLY A 199 -9.84 14.15 -4.64
CA GLY A 199 -9.49 13.49 -5.91
C GLY A 199 -10.67 12.87 -6.64
N LEU A 200 -11.87 13.44 -6.49
CA LEU A 200 -13.07 13.05 -7.22
C LEU A 200 -12.91 13.31 -8.72
N ILE A 201 -13.52 12.46 -9.55
CA ILE A 201 -13.54 12.65 -11.01
C ILE A 201 -14.78 13.49 -11.36
N ASN A 202 -14.58 14.74 -11.76
CA ASN A 202 -15.67 15.57 -12.29
C ASN A 202 -15.94 15.23 -13.77
N PRO A 203 -17.18 15.37 -14.27
CA PRO A 203 -17.41 15.40 -15.71
C PRO A 203 -16.58 16.53 -16.32
N LYS A 204 -15.84 16.20 -17.38
CA LYS A 204 -15.44 17.21 -18.37
C LYS A 204 -16.63 17.53 -19.25
#